data_AF-A0A8S2S706-F1
#
_entry.id   AF-A0A8S2S706-F1
#
_cell.length_a   1.000
_cell.length_b   1.000
_cell.length_c   1.000
_cell.angle_alpha   90.00
_cell.angle_beta   90.00
_cell.angle_gamma   90.00
#
_symmetry.space_group_name_H-M   'P 1'
#
loop_
_entity.id
_entity.type
_entity.pdbx_description
1 polymer ?
#
loop_
_entity_poly.entity_id
_entity_poly.type
_entity_poly.pdbx_seq_one_letter_code
_entity_poly.pdbx_strand_id
1 'polypeptide(L)'
;SVITFQLATLNETIELLLGFNRATGQQRQLLIEIKKPEYHSKYNKSISSIVLETLNAYNLKESSDPIILQTFHIEELIHIRRNLGSKLRLFALMTWNRINESSSDYDFYRSED
;
A
#
# COMPACT_ATOMS: atom_id res chain seq x y z
N SER A 1 -6.89 22.50 -26.29
CA SER A 1 -6.69 22.88 -24.87
C SER A 1 -5.50 22.11 -24.34
N VAL A 2 -4.66 22.72 -23.50
CA VAL A 2 -3.61 21.99 -22.77
C VAL A 2 -4.29 21.31 -21.59
N ILE A 3 -4.16 19.99 -21.46
CA ILE A 3 -4.59 19.26 -20.27
C ILE A 3 -3.49 19.44 -19.22
N THR A 4 -3.83 20.04 -18.08
CA THR A 4 -2.91 20.20 -16.96
C THR A 4 -2.95 18.95 -16.08
N PHE A 5 -1.79 18.33 -15.87
CA PHE A 5 -1.62 17.23 -14.93
C PHE A 5 -1.10 17.74 -13.58
N GLN A 6 -1.54 17.11 -12.49
CA GLN A 6 -1.14 17.43 -11.13
C GLN A 6 -0.90 16.14 -10.34
N LEU A 7 -0.18 16.25 -9.23
CA LEU A 7 -0.03 15.14 -8.28
C LEU A 7 -1.32 14.99 -7.48
N ALA A 8 -1.91 13.80 -7.53
CA ALA A 8 -3.05 13.46 -6.70
C ALA A 8 -2.60 12.99 -5.31
N THR A 9 -3.37 13.36 -4.30
CA THR A 9 -3.31 12.79 -2.96
C THR A 9 -3.94 11.40 -2.94
N LEU A 10 -3.68 10.65 -1.86
CA LEU A 10 -4.34 9.36 -1.65
C LEU A 10 -5.86 9.53 -1.47
N ASN A 11 -6.31 10.57 -0.76
CA ASN A 11 -7.73 10.91 -0.60
C ASN A 11 -8.44 11.07 -1.95
N GLU A 12 -7.89 11.90 -2.85
CA GLU A 12 -8.47 12.13 -4.19
C GLU A 12 -8.51 10.83 -5.00
N THR A 13 -7.51 9.97 -4.86
CA THR A 13 -7.47 8.67 -5.55
C THR A 13 -8.53 7.70 -5.01
N ILE A 14 -8.75 7.67 -3.69
CA ILE A 14 -9.81 6.87 -3.06
C ILE A 14 -11.18 7.37 -3.51
N GLU A 15 -11.40 8.69 -3.50
CA GLU A 15 -12.66 9.31 -3.93
C GLU A 15 -12.97 9.01 -5.40
N LEU A 16 -11.96 9.07 -6.27
CA LEU A 16 -12.08 8.67 -7.67
C LEU A 16 -12.49 7.20 -7.80
N LEU A 17 -11.84 6.28 -7.06
CA LEU A 17 -12.18 4.86 -7.10
C LEU A 17 -13.63 4.62 -6.67
N LEU A 18 -14.02 5.16 -5.52
CA LEU A 18 -15.36 4.96 -4.96
C LEU A 18 -16.44 5.57 -5.87
N GLY A 19 -16.19 6.78 -6.39
CA GLY A 19 -17.06 7.44 -7.36
C GLY A 19 -17.20 6.64 -8.66
N PHE A 20 -16.08 6.14 -9.19
CA PHE A 20 -16.06 5.30 -10.39
C PHE A 20 -16.87 4.01 -10.21
N ASN A 21 -16.62 3.26 -9.14
CA ASN A 21 -17.34 2.02 -8.86
C ASN A 21 -18.84 2.29 -8.70
N ARG A 22 -19.22 3.36 -7.99
CA ARG A 22 -20.63 3.75 -7.84
C ARG A 22 -21.28 4.13 -9.17
N ALA A 23 -20.61 4.93 -9.99
CA ALA A 23 -21.16 5.44 -11.25
C ALA A 23 -21.28 4.37 -12.34
N THR A 24 -20.39 3.37 -12.33
CA THR A 24 -20.31 2.36 -13.39
C THR A 24 -20.86 0.98 -12.98
N GLY A 25 -21.10 0.75 -11.69
CA GLY A 25 -21.42 -0.57 -11.15
C GLY A 25 -20.25 -1.57 -11.20
N GLN A 26 -19.06 -1.12 -11.60
CA GLN A 26 -17.86 -1.96 -11.62
C GLN A 26 -17.27 -2.12 -10.22
N GLN A 27 -16.45 -3.15 -10.04
CA GLN A 27 -15.74 -3.44 -8.79
C GLN A 27 -14.22 -3.35 -9.02
N ARG A 28 -13.73 -2.14 -9.32
CA ARG A 28 -12.30 -1.88 -9.41
C ARG A 28 -11.67 -1.84 -8.03
N GLN A 29 -10.36 -2.06 -7.98
CA GLN A 29 -9.55 -2.12 -6.76
C GLN A 29 -8.36 -1.17 -6.87
N LEU A 30 -7.92 -0.61 -5.74
CA LEU A 30 -6.69 0.15 -5.63
C LEU A 30 -5.57 -0.76 -5.12
N LEU A 31 -4.46 -0.82 -5.85
CA LEU A 31 -3.19 -1.33 -5.33
C LEU A 31 -2.36 -0.13 -4.88
N ILE A 32 -2.15 -0.02 -3.58
CA ILE A 32 -1.37 1.06 -2.98
C ILE A 32 -0.01 0.51 -2.59
N GLU A 33 1.06 1.09 -3.12
CA GLU A 33 2.40 0.75 -2.68
C GLU A 33 2.88 1.66 -1.55
N ILE A 34 3.31 1.06 -0.44
CA ILE A 34 4.00 1.77 0.64
C ILE A 34 5.48 1.87 0.26
N LYS A 35 5.89 3.08 -0.14
CA LYS A 35 7.27 3.36 -0.55
C LYS A 35 8.16 3.70 0.65
N LYS A 36 9.29 2.99 0.75
CA LYS A 36 10.41 3.30 1.66
C LYS A 36 10.00 3.58 3.13
N PRO A 37 9.24 2.70 3.79
CA PRO A 37 8.83 2.88 5.20
C PRO A 37 9.99 3.09 6.17
N GLU A 38 11.14 2.45 5.95
CA GLU A 38 12.36 2.65 6.75
C GLU A 38 12.90 4.08 6.65
N TYR A 39 12.83 4.70 5.46
CA TYR A 39 13.24 6.08 5.27
C TYR A 39 12.32 7.01 6.08
N HIS A 40 11.00 6.84 5.96
CA HIS A 40 10.04 7.66 6.69
C HIS A 40 10.19 7.52 8.21
N SER A 41 10.51 6.32 8.69
CA SER A 41 10.74 6.06 10.11
C SER A 41 11.91 6.86 10.69
N LYS A 42 12.97 7.13 9.90
CA LYS A 42 14.09 8.00 10.33
C LYS A 42 13.67 9.44 10.64
N TYR A 43 12.52 9.87 10.14
CA TYR A 43 11.92 11.18 10.39
C TYR A 43 10.72 11.12 11.33
N ASN A 44 10.59 10.03 12.11
CA ASN A 44 9.48 9.79 13.04
C ASN A 44 8.11 9.82 12.34
N LYS A 45 8.05 9.36 11.09
CA LYS A 45 6.80 9.22 10.32
C LYS A 45 6.55 7.73 10.04
N SER A 46 5.53 7.17 10.70
CA SER A 46 5.00 5.85 10.32
C SER A 46 4.10 6.01 9.09
N ILE A 47 4.68 5.87 7.89
CA ILE A 47 3.93 6.03 6.64
C ILE A 47 2.77 5.02 6.54
N SER A 48 2.98 3.79 7.02
CA SER A 48 1.95 2.76 7.02
C SER A 48 0.78 3.11 7.93
N SER A 49 1.05 3.64 9.13
CA SER A 49 -0.02 4.14 10.02
C SER A 49 -0.82 5.25 9.35
N ILE A 50 -0.15 6.21 8.69
CA ILE A 50 -0.81 7.32 7.99
C ILE A 50 -1.69 6.82 6.84
N VAL A 51 -1.19 5.85 6.05
CA VAL A 51 -1.97 5.24 4.96
C VAL A 51 -3.20 4.51 5.51
N LEU A 52 -3.03 3.70 6.58
CA LEU A 52 -4.15 3.00 7.22
C LEU A 52 -5.17 3.96 7.83
N GLU A 53 -4.74 5.02 8.50
CA GLU A 53 -5.62 6.07 9.02
C GLU A 53 -6.42 6.73 7.89
N THR A 54 -5.75 7.05 6.78
CA THR A 54 -6.39 7.62 5.59
C THR A 54 -7.47 6.70 5.04
N LEU A 55 -7.18 5.39 4.90
CA LEU A 55 -8.14 4.40 4.42
C LEU A 55 -9.30 4.18 5.42
N ASN A 56 -8.99 4.13 6.71
CA ASN A 56 -9.97 3.98 7.78
C ASN A 56 -10.98 5.12 7.83
N ALA A 57 -10.57 6.35 7.45
CA ALA A 57 -11.47 7.50 7.36
C ALA A 57 -12.59 7.30 6.30
N TYR A 58 -12.36 6.44 5.29
CA TYR A 58 -13.37 6.00 4.31
C TYR A 58 -14.00 4.64 4.66
N ASN A 59 -13.75 4.13 5.88
CA ASN A 59 -14.17 2.81 6.36
C ASN A 59 -13.63 1.63 5.51
N LEU A 60 -12.45 1.79 4.90
CA LEU A 60 -11.76 0.77 4.11
C LEU A 60 -10.71 0.05 4.97
N LYS A 61 -11.08 -1.04 5.64
CA LYS A 61 -10.26 -1.72 6.66
C LYS A 61 -10.36 -3.24 6.67
N GLU A 62 -11.26 -3.83 5.90
CA GLU A 62 -11.55 -5.26 5.87
C GLU A 62 -10.94 -5.93 4.63
N SER A 63 -10.68 -7.23 4.70
CA SER A 63 -10.09 -7.99 3.58
C SER A 63 -10.95 -8.02 2.31
N SER A 64 -12.26 -7.73 2.44
CA SER A 64 -13.22 -7.63 1.34
C SER A 64 -13.19 -6.27 0.63
N ASP A 65 -12.59 -5.25 1.24
CA ASP A 65 -12.57 -3.90 0.67
C ASP A 65 -11.72 -3.87 -0.62
N PRO A 66 -11.98 -2.94 -1.55
CA PRO A 66 -11.31 -2.86 -2.84
C PRO A 66 -9.88 -2.30 -2.74
N ILE A 67 -9.13 -2.68 -1.69
CA ILE A 67 -7.79 -2.19 -1.39
C ILE A 67 -6.85 -3.38 -1.23
N ILE A 68 -5.66 -3.26 -1.84
CA ILE A 68 -4.51 -4.13 -1.59
C ILE A 68 -3.34 -3.22 -1.27
N LEU A 69 -2.68 -3.48 -0.15
CA LEU A 69 -1.42 -2.82 0.19
C LEU A 69 -0.27 -3.69 -0.26
N GLN A 70 0.75 -3.08 -0.87
CA GLN A 70 1.95 -3.77 -1.30
C GLN A 70 3.20 -2.99 -0.94
N THR A 71 4.33 -3.67 -0.78
CA THR A 71 5.64 -3.02 -0.61
C THR A 71 6.77 -4.03 -0.85
N PHE A 72 7.94 -3.50 -1.17
CA PHE A 72 9.21 -4.24 -1.21
C PHE A 72 9.82 -4.48 0.19
N HIS A 73 9.26 -3.88 1.24
CA HIS A 73 9.72 -4.06 2.62
C HIS A 73 8.87 -5.13 3.32
N ILE A 74 9.31 -6.38 3.28
CA ILE A 74 8.53 -7.54 3.78
C ILE A 74 8.26 -7.42 5.29
N GLU A 75 9.23 -6.92 6.05
CA GLU A 75 9.10 -6.67 7.49
C GLU A 75 8.01 -5.62 7.78
N GLU A 76 7.80 -4.65 6.87
CA GLU A 76 6.72 -3.68 7.01
C GLU A 76 5.34 -4.33 6.84
N LEU A 77 5.20 -5.32 5.96
CA LEU A 77 3.95 -6.08 5.84
C LEU A 77 3.64 -6.87 7.11
N ILE A 78 4.67 -7.44 7.73
CA ILE A 78 4.56 -8.12 9.04
C ILE A 78 4.13 -7.10 10.09
N HIS A 79 4.74 -5.91 10.12
CA HIS A 79 4.37 -4.83 11.03
C HIS A 79 2.91 -4.39 10.85
N ILE A 80 2.48 -4.13 9.62
CA ILE A 80 1.09 -3.77 9.27
C ILE A 80 0.10 -4.82 9.78
N ARG A 81 0.41 -6.11 9.60
CA ARG A 81 -0.49 -7.19 10.04
C ARG A 81 -0.48 -7.36 11.56
N ARG A 82 0.69 -7.46 12.18
CA ARG A 82 0.84 -7.90 13.58
C ARG A 82 0.79 -6.77 14.59
N ASN A 83 1.37 -5.61 14.25
CA ASN A 83 1.48 -4.48 15.18
C ASN A 83 0.37 -3.45 14.95
N LEU A 84 0.04 -3.16 13.68
CA LEU A 84 -1.05 -2.22 13.34
C LEU A 84 -2.41 -2.91 13.23
N GLY A 85 -2.46 -4.25 13.26
CA GLY A 85 -3.70 -5.02 13.29
C GLY A 85 -4.54 -4.94 12.00
N SER A 86 -3.94 -4.56 10.87
CA SER A 86 -4.68 -4.39 9.62
C SER A 86 -5.16 -5.73 9.06
N LYS A 87 -6.44 -5.77 8.66
CA LYS A 87 -7.07 -6.92 8.00
C LYS A 87 -7.04 -6.83 6.48
N LEU A 88 -6.54 -5.72 5.92
CA LEU A 88 -6.43 -5.55 4.48
C LEU A 88 -5.57 -6.66 3.86
N ARG A 89 -5.79 -6.91 2.57
CA ARG A 89 -4.92 -7.80 1.78
C ARG A 89 -3.55 -7.15 1.61
N LEU A 90 -2.51 -7.94 1.86
CA LEU A 90 -1.11 -7.51 1.87
C LEU A 90 -0.32 -8.34 0.84
N PHE A 91 0.37 -7.68 -0.08
CA PHE A 91 1.13 -8.30 -1.17
C PHE A 91 2.61 -7.94 -1.03
N ALA A 92 3.47 -8.95 -0.89
CA ALA A 92 4.91 -8.77 -0.91
C ALA A 92 5.39 -8.54 -2.35
N LEU A 93 6.03 -7.40 -2.60
CA LEU A 93 6.80 -7.20 -3.81
C LEU A 93 8.21 -7.74 -3.58
N MET A 94 8.72 -8.48 -4.56
CA MET A 94 10.02 -9.12 -4.47
C MET A 94 10.91 -8.69 -5.63
N THR A 95 12.20 -8.60 -5.34
CA THR A 95 13.24 -8.37 -6.35
C THR A 95 14.45 -9.23 -6.01
N TRP A 96 15.64 -8.86 -6.48
CA TRP A 96 16.91 -9.49 -6.12
C TRP A 96 17.61 -8.65 -5.06
N ASN A 97 18.26 -9.28 -4.08
CA ASN A 97 19.03 -8.59 -3.03
C ASN A 97 20.04 -7.58 -3.59
N ARG A 98 20.69 -7.89 -4.72
CA ARG A 98 21.63 -6.99 -5.42
C ARG A 98 21.03 -5.66 -5.91
N ILE A 99 19.70 -5.56 -6.03
CA ILE A 99 19.00 -4.32 -6.42
C ILE A 99 18.94 -3.34 -5.25
N ASN A 100 19.07 -3.82 -4.01
CA ASN A 100 19.06 -3.00 -2.79
C ASN A 100 17.82 -2.08 -2.70
N GLU A 101 16.64 -2.62 -3.07
CA GLU A 101 15.37 -1.88 -3.01
C GLU A 101 14.89 -1.68 -1.56
N SER A 102 15.14 -2.65 -0.68
CA SER A 102 14.83 -2.60 0.75
C SER A 102 15.86 -3.39 1.57
N SER A 103 15.75 -3.35 2.89
CA SER A 103 16.56 -4.18 3.79
C SER A 103 16.09 -5.64 3.89
N SER A 104 14.96 -5.98 3.27
CA SER A 104 14.43 -7.35 3.28
C SER A 104 15.34 -8.31 2.52
N ASP A 105 15.52 -9.52 3.06
CA ASP A 105 16.25 -10.59 2.38
C ASP A 105 15.34 -11.34 1.41
N TYR A 106 15.30 -10.91 0.15
CA TYR A 106 14.46 -11.53 -0.87
C TYR A 106 14.88 -12.95 -1.24
N ASP A 107 16.16 -13.29 -1.08
CA ASP A 107 16.66 -14.62 -1.40
C ASP A 107 16.17 -15.63 -0.35
N PHE A 108 16.11 -15.24 0.92
CA PHE A 108 15.50 -16.06 1.98
C PHE A 108 14.01 -16.39 1.70
N TYR A 109 13.24 -15.43 1.19
CA TYR A 109 11.81 -15.61 0.91
C TYR A 109 11.53 -16.30 -0.44
N ARG A 110 12.56 -16.59 -1.24
CA ARG A 110 12.41 -17.32 -2.49
C ARG A 110 12.45 -18.82 -2.16
N SER A 111 11.44 -19.57 -2.61
CA SER A 111 11.56 -21.02 -2.59
C SER A 111 12.66 -21.45 -3.55
N GLU A 112 13.53 -22.36 -3.12
CA GLU A 112 14.21 -23.23 -4.06
C GLU A 112 13.14 -24.14 -4.68
N ASP A 113 12.99 -24.09 -6.00
CA ASP A 113 12.29 -25.15 -6.73
C ASP A 113 13.12 -26.45 -6.68
#